data_AF-A0A970K8K0-F1
#
_entry.id   AF-A0A970K8K0-F1
#
_cell.length_a   1.000
_cell.length_b   1.000
_cell.length_c   1.000
_cell.angle_alpha   90.00
_cell.angle_beta   90.00
_cell.angle_gamma   90.00
#
_symmetry.space_group_name_H-M   'P 1'
#
loop_
_entity.id
_entity.type
_entity.pdbx_description
1 polymer ?
#
loop_
_entity_poly.entity_id
_entity_poly.type
_entity_poly.pdbx_seq_one_letter_code
_entity_poly.pdbx_strand_id
1 'polypeptide(L)' 'NHYITYAEMLMPTANYWSVIHGSAPGEALQDEEGVQIMRVLGKNMAWLLKLVENGRGVVEEPAMEIKTKMNFIR' A
#
# COMPACT_ATOMS: atom_id res chain seq x y z
N ASN A 1 7.36 3.95 4.18
CA ASN A 1 7.15 3.26 2.88
C ASN A 1 8.42 2.89 2.11
N HIS A 2 9.62 3.20 2.58
CA HIS A 2 10.87 2.95 1.85
C HIS A 2 11.05 1.51 1.34
N TYR A 3 10.60 0.50 2.08
CA TYR A 3 10.82 -0.91 1.72
C TYR A 3 9.83 -1.46 0.68
N ILE A 4 8.57 -1.02 0.75
CA ILE A 4 7.49 -1.56 -0.09
C ILE A 4 7.46 -0.93 -1.49
N THR A 5 8.06 0.25 -1.66
CA THR A 5 8.17 0.92 -2.97
C THR A 5 9.16 0.24 -3.92
N TYR A 6 10.04 -0.64 -3.43
CA TYR A 6 11.08 -1.29 -4.26
C TYR A 6 10.64 -2.61 -4.89
N ALA A 7 9.43 -3.05 -4.59
CA ALA A 7 8.89 -4.33 -5.04
C ALA A 7 7.86 -4.16 -6.18
N GLU A 8 7.82 -3.00 -6.84
CA GLU A 8 6.89 -2.71 -7.94
C GLU A 8 5.40 -2.94 -7.58
N MET A 9 5.06 -2.77 -6.31
CA MET A 9 3.71 -3.03 -5.81
C MET A 9 2.76 -1.87 -6.11
N LEU A 10 1.54 -2.18 -6.51
CA LEU A 10 0.43 -1.23 -6.47
C LEU A 10 0.03 -0.98 -5.00
N MET A 11 0.20 0.25 -4.54
CA MET A 11 -0.01 0.59 -3.14
C MET A 11 -1.15 1.61 -2.97
N PRO A 12 -2.21 1.26 -2.22
CA PRO A 12 -3.19 2.24 -1.78
C PRO A 12 -2.59 3.07 -0.64
N THR A 13 -2.93 4.35 -0.61
CA THR A 13 -2.46 5.30 0.41
C THR A 13 -3.60 5.73 1.32
N ALA A 14 -3.27 6.39 2.42
CA ALA A 14 -4.22 7.10 3.28
C ALA A 14 -3.92 8.61 3.26
N ASN A 15 -4.70 9.38 4.01
CA ASN A 15 -4.48 10.82 4.18
C ASN A 15 -3.40 11.19 5.21
N TYR A 16 -2.84 10.20 5.92
CA TYR A 16 -1.70 10.33 6.84
C TYR A 16 -0.99 8.98 7.02
N TRP A 17 -0.04 8.87 7.97
CA TRP A 17 0.66 7.62 8.29
C TRP A 17 -0.36 6.52 8.58
N SER A 18 -0.33 5.43 7.80
CA SER A 18 -1.24 4.28 7.93
C SER A 18 -0.95 3.45 9.19
N VAL A 19 -1.30 3.98 10.36
CA VAL A 19 -1.14 3.36 11.69
C VAL A 19 -2.34 3.71 12.58
N ILE A 20 -2.59 2.85 13.56
CA ILE A 20 -3.57 3.05 14.63
C ILE A 20 -2.96 2.51 15.92
N HIS A 21 -3.15 3.20 17.04
CA HIS A 21 -2.48 2.88 18.30
C HIS A 21 -3.46 2.43 19.39
N GLY A 22 -3.08 1.40 20.14
CA GLY A 22 -3.78 0.96 21.35
C GLY A 22 -2.92 -0.05 22.10
N SER A 23 -2.81 0.09 23.43
CA SER A 23 -1.95 -0.76 24.26
C SER A 23 -2.71 -2.00 24.73
N ALA A 24 -3.95 -1.82 25.17
CA ALA A 24 -4.86 -2.89 25.54
C ALA A 24 -5.86 -3.22 24.41
N PRO A 25 -6.44 -4.44 24.40
CA PRO A 25 -7.51 -4.79 23.48
C PRO A 25 -8.65 -3.76 23.53
N GLY A 26 -9.02 -3.23 22.36
CA GLY A 26 -10.10 -2.25 22.20
C GLY A 26 -9.65 -0.77 22.27
N GLU A 27 -8.47 -0.46 22.81
CA GLU A 27 -7.97 0.92 22.86
C GLU A 27 -7.68 1.49 21.47
N ALA A 28 -7.34 0.65 20.50
CA ALA A 28 -7.16 1.09 19.11
C ALA A 28 -8.39 1.82 18.54
N LEU A 29 -9.60 1.47 19.00
CA LEU A 29 -10.83 2.14 18.55
C LEU A 29 -11.02 3.53 19.17
N GLN A 30 -10.25 3.87 20.20
CA GLN A 30 -10.25 5.19 20.86
C GLN A 30 -9.27 6.16 20.18
N ASP A 31 -8.34 5.66 19.36
CA ASP A 31 -7.51 6.47 18.48
C ASP A 31 -8.36 6.97 17.29
N GLU A 32 -9.09 8.07 17.50
CA GLU A 32 -10.02 8.61 16.51
C GLU A 32 -9.34 8.96 15.17
N GLU A 33 -8.12 9.49 15.23
CA GLU A 33 -7.31 9.79 14.05
C GLU A 33 -6.92 8.50 13.33
N GLY A 34 -6.37 7.52 14.05
CA GLY A 34 -6.02 6.21 13.51
C GLY A 34 -7.22 5.48 12.90
N VAL A 35 -8.38 5.51 13.54
CA VAL A 35 -9.64 4.95 13.01
C VAL A 35 -10.03 5.63 11.70
N GLN A 36 -9.91 6.97 11.62
CA GLN A 36 -10.17 7.70 10.38
C GLN A 36 -9.19 7.30 9.28
N ILE A 37 -7.89 7.23 9.58
CA ILE A 37 -6.84 6.82 8.64
C ILE A 37 -7.13 5.42 8.10
N MET A 38 -7.46 4.46 8.97
CA MET A 38 -7.80 3.10 8.54
C MET A 38 -9.04 3.05 7.65
N ARG A 39 -10.05 3.89 7.92
CA ARG A 39 -11.24 4.01 7.06
C ARG A 39 -10.90 4.57 5.69
N VAL A 40 -10.04 5.58 5.62
CA VAL A 40 -9.56 6.16 4.35
C VAL A 40 -8.74 5.13 3.57
N LEU A 41 -7.80 4.46 4.24
CA LEU A 41 -6.98 3.41 3.65
C LEU A 41 -7.86 2.30 3.04
N GLY A 42 -8.84 1.80 3.79
CA GLY A 42 -9.75 0.75 3.32
C GLY A 42 -10.58 1.17 2.10
N LYS A 43 -11.05 2.42 2.05
CA LYS A 43 -11.74 2.97 0.87
C LYS A 43 -10.82 3.01 -0.35
N ASN A 44 -9.59 3.46 -0.17
CA ASN A 44 -8.61 3.57 -1.26
C ASN A 44 -8.16 2.17 -1.74
N MET A 45 -8.01 1.20 -0.84
CA MET A 45 -7.79 -0.21 -1.17
C MET A 45 -8.92 -0.77 -2.04
N ALA A 46 -10.17 -0.59 -1.61
CA ALA A 46 -11.33 -1.09 -2.34
C ALA A 46 -11.45 -0.46 -3.74
N TRP A 47 -11.15 0.84 -3.87
CA TRP A 47 -11.12 1.52 -5.16
C TRP A 47 -10.02 0.99 -6.07
N LEU A 48 -8.79 0.84 -5.55
CA LEU A 48 -7.66 0.32 -6.30
C LEU A 48 -7.90 -1.10 -6.82
N LEU A 49 -8.44 -2.00 -5.97
CA LEU A 49 -8.79 -3.36 -6.39
C LEU A 49 -9.82 -3.38 -7.52
N LYS A 50 -10.82 -2.50 -7.46
CA LYS A 50 -11.80 -2.35 -8.55
C LYS A 50 -11.12 -1.86 -9.83
N LEU A 51 -10.20 -0.90 -9.75
CA LEU A 51 -9.46 -0.44 -10.93
C LEU A 51 -8.63 -1.56 -11.56
N VAL A 52 -7.91 -2.35 -10.75
CA VAL A 52 -7.13 -3.50 -11.24
C VAL A 52 -8.04 -4.49 -11.95
N GLU A 53 -9.17 -4.86 -11.34
CA GLU A 53 -10.13 -5.78 -11.96
C GLU A 53 -10.67 -5.25 -13.30
N ASN A 54 -11.00 -3.95 -13.36
CA ASN A 54 -11.51 -3.34 -14.59
C ASN A 54 -10.44 -3.10 -15.65
N GLY A 55 -9.16 -3.03 -15.28
CA GLY A 55 -8.03 -2.92 -16.19
C GLY A 55 -7.55 -4.27 -16.71
N ARG A 56 -7.93 -5.38 -16.06
CA ARG A 56 -7.45 -6.72 -16.39
C ARG A 56 -7.81 -7.10 -17.83
N GLY A 57 -6.79 -7.38 -18.64
CA GLY A 57 -6.94 -7.72 -20.06
C GLY A 57 -7.23 -6.54 -20.99
N VAL A 58 -7.38 -5.32 -20.45
CA VAL A 58 -7.49 -4.07 -21.21
C VAL A 58 -6.16 -3.32 -21.20
N VAL A 59 -5.52 -3.28 -20.03
CA VAL A 59 -4.18 -2.75 -19.82
C VAL A 59 -3.25 -3.93 -19.57
N GLU A 60 -2.19 -4.02 -20.38
CA GLU A 60 -1.19 -5.06 -20.21
C GLU A 60 -0.39 -4.83 -18.93
N GLU A 61 -0.22 -5.89 -18.14
CA GLU A 61 0.60 -5.84 -16.94
C GLU A 61 2.08 -5.70 -17.34
N PRO A 62 2.84 -4.80 -16.70
CA PRO A 62 4.26 -4.67 -17.00
C PRO A 62 4.98 -5.98 -16.68
N ALA A 63 5.83 -6.43 -17.60
CA ALA A 63 6.70 -7.57 -17.34
C ALA A 63 7.72 -7.20 -16.26
N MET A 64 7.93 -8.09 -15.29
CA MET A 64 8.94 -7.91 -14.27
C MET A 64 10.33 -7.87 -14.91
N GLU A 65 11.09 -6.80 -14.64
CA GLU A 65 12.46 -6.70 -15.12
C GLU A 65 13.42 -7.52 -14.25
N ILE A 66 14.37 -8.21 -14.90
CA ILE A 66 15.44 -8.89 -14.18
C ILE A 66 16.36 -7.83 -13.56
N LYS A 67 16.48 -7.83 -12.24
CA LYS A 67 17.31 -6.88 -11.51
C LYS A 67 18.78 -6.97 -11.94
N THR A 68 19.27 -5.94 -12.64
CA THR A 68 20.69 -5.80 -12.96
C THR A 68 21.49 -5.45 -11.70
N LYS A 69 22.45 -6.30 -11.33
CA LYS A 69 23.36 -6.04 -10.21
C LYS A 69 24.62 -5.37 -10.76
N MET A 70 25.01 -4.24 -10.17
CA MET A 70 26.25 -3.54 -10.48
C MET A 70 27.10 -3.44 -9.21
N ASN A 71 28.39 -3.73 -9.33
CA ASN A 71 29.38 -3.50 -8.28
C ASN A 71 30.51 -2.61 -8.82
N PHE A 72 30.82 -1.54 -8.10
CA PHE A 72 31.91 -0.63 -8.43
C PHE A 72 33.27 -1.11 -7.90
N ILE A 73 33.27 -2.07 -6.97
CA ILE A 73 34.45 -2.70 -6.39
C ILE A 73 34.61 -4.08 -7.05
N ARG A 74 35.80 -4.37 -7.58
CA ARG A 74 36.16 -5.67 -8.19
C ARG A 74 36.89 -6.56 -7.21
#